data_AF-A0A7C6HEP4-F1
#
_entry.id   AF-A0A7C6HEP4-F1
#
_cell.length_a   1.000
_cell.length_b   1.000
_cell.length_c   1.000
_cell.angle_alpha   90.00
_cell.angle_beta   90.00
_cell.angle_gamma   90.00
#
_symmetry.space_group_name_H-M   'P 1'
#
loop_
_entity.id
_entity.type
_entity.pdbx_description
1 polymer ?
#
loop_
_entity_poly.entity_id
_entity_poly.type
_entity_poly.pdbx_seq_one_letter_code
_entity_poly.pdbx_strand_id
1 'polypeptide(L)'
;MKFDIDEIRHGIRNGEFKNIGNGTGRSVYDIGEGIVAKNAKNIGGIAQNFTEHAIYSNRCSNIFAKVYTLSHDGEILLMEKAKPLEDMDKLLEHFNACCRKHFASTQLVRYLSRKYKLLPADLCKPGSWGETENGLVLIDYGFTKWVSRNFYYDFSRKYSLLC
;
A
#
# COMPACT_ATOMS: atom_id res chain seq x y z
N MET A 1 18.55 12.92 -1.70
CA MET A 1 17.35 13.70 -1.30
C MET A 1 17.09 13.45 0.17
N LYS A 2 17.03 14.51 0.98
CA LYS A 2 16.70 14.42 2.41
C LYS A 2 15.29 14.99 2.55
N PHE A 3 14.38 14.21 3.12
CA PHE A 3 13.02 14.66 3.38
C PHE A 3 12.98 15.30 4.77
N ASP A 4 12.38 16.47 4.88
CA ASP A 4 12.01 17.05 6.16
C ASP A 4 10.60 16.58 6.53
N ILE A 5 10.52 15.63 7.46
CA ILE A 5 9.25 15.06 7.91
C ILE A 5 8.40 16.08 8.66
N ASP A 6 9.02 17.02 9.37
CA ASP A 6 8.29 18.00 10.16
C ASP A 6 7.66 19.07 9.26
N GLU A 7 8.36 19.46 8.19
CA GLU A 7 7.78 20.30 7.13
C GLU A 7 6.58 19.61 6.46
N ILE A 8 6.72 18.32 6.07
CA ILE A 8 5.63 17.56 5.46
C ILE A 8 4.44 17.45 6.43
N ARG A 9 4.71 17.18 7.71
CA ARG A 9 3.68 17.11 8.75
C ARG A 9 2.95 18.44 8.90
N HIS A 10 3.67 19.57 8.86
CA HIS A 10 3.09 20.90 8.91
C HIS A 10 2.20 21.17 7.69
N GLY A 11 2.70 20.89 6.48
CA GLY A 11 1.95 21.08 5.24
C GLY A 11 0.68 20.22 5.17
N ILE A 12 0.72 18.98 5.68
CA ILE A 12 -0.49 18.13 5.81
C ILE A 12 -1.52 18.79 6.75
N ARG A 13 -1.08 19.32 7.90
CA ARG A 13 -1.96 19.96 8.89
C ARG A 13 -2.58 21.26 8.38
N ASN A 14 -1.83 22.01 7.58
CA ASN A 14 -2.29 23.28 7.00
C ASN A 14 -3.12 23.10 5.71
N GLY A 15 -3.21 21.88 5.17
CA GLY A 15 -3.94 21.61 3.93
C GLY A 15 -3.19 22.02 2.65
N GLU A 16 -1.86 22.13 2.72
CA GLU A 16 -1.00 22.50 1.60
C GLU A 16 -0.89 21.38 0.56
N PHE A 17 -1.08 20.13 0.98
CA PHE A 17 -1.03 18.97 0.11
C PHE A 17 -2.42 18.43 -0.24
N LYS A 18 -2.59 18.03 -1.50
CA LYS A 18 -3.85 17.45 -1.98
C LYS A 18 -4.05 16.06 -1.36
N ASN A 19 -5.15 15.87 -0.62
CA ASN A 19 -5.59 14.54 -0.21
C ASN A 19 -6.11 13.77 -1.44
N ILE A 20 -5.52 12.62 -1.72
CA ILE A 20 -5.83 11.77 -2.89
C ILE A 20 -6.40 10.40 -2.49
N GLY A 21 -6.55 10.14 -1.19
CA GLY A 21 -7.06 8.85 -0.72
C GLY A 21 -7.31 8.83 0.77
N ASN A 22 -8.40 8.18 1.17
CA ASN A 22 -8.76 7.98 2.56
C ASN A 22 -9.10 6.52 2.81
N GLY A 23 -8.25 5.84 3.58
CA GLY A 23 -8.49 4.50 4.09
C GLY A 23 -8.97 4.53 5.54
N THR A 24 -9.25 3.36 6.12
CA THR A 24 -9.64 3.27 7.54
C THR A 24 -8.49 3.63 8.49
N GLY A 25 -7.25 3.25 8.14
CA GLY A 25 -6.07 3.52 8.95
C GLY A 25 -5.34 4.83 8.61
N ARG A 26 -5.43 5.31 7.37
CA ARG A 26 -4.53 6.35 6.84
C ARG A 26 -5.23 7.29 5.87
N SER A 27 -4.67 8.47 5.71
CA SER A 27 -4.98 9.40 4.61
C SER A 27 -3.73 9.59 3.77
N VAL A 28 -3.90 9.69 2.45
CA VAL A 28 -2.81 9.75 1.47
C VAL A 28 -2.81 11.12 0.84
N TYR A 29 -1.65 11.78 0.86
CA TYR A 29 -1.45 13.12 0.35
C TYR A 29 -0.43 13.09 -0.79
N ASP A 30 -0.74 13.78 -1.86
CA ASP A 30 0.18 14.05 -2.96
C ASP A 30 1.08 15.22 -2.57
N ILE A 31 2.38 14.95 -2.40
CA ILE A 31 3.36 15.96 -1.94
C ILE A 31 4.26 16.47 -3.07
N GLY A 32 3.94 16.13 -4.32
CA GLY A 32 4.69 16.54 -5.50
C GLY A 32 5.83 15.59 -5.88
N GLU A 33 6.48 15.85 -7.02
CA GLU A 33 7.67 15.12 -7.50
C GLU A 33 7.50 13.59 -7.59
N GLY A 34 6.28 13.11 -7.82
CA GLY A 34 5.99 11.67 -7.88
C GLY A 34 6.01 10.99 -6.50
N ILE A 35 5.73 11.72 -5.43
CA ILE A 35 5.78 11.21 -4.04
C ILE A 35 4.43 11.41 -3.35
N VAL A 36 4.07 10.43 -2.53
CA VAL A 36 2.93 10.51 -1.62
C VAL A 36 3.36 10.37 -0.16
N ALA A 37 2.67 11.10 0.72
CA ALA A 37 2.76 10.93 2.15
C ALA A 37 1.53 10.17 2.66
N LYS A 38 1.74 8.99 3.26
CA LYS A 38 0.69 8.22 3.94
C LYS A 38 0.70 8.58 5.42
N ASN A 39 -0.25 9.40 5.83
CA ASN A 39 -0.42 9.86 7.20
C ASN A 39 -1.36 8.93 7.98
N ALA A 40 -0.89 8.37 9.09
CA ALA A 40 -1.67 7.50 9.95
C ALA A 40 -2.71 8.29 10.76
N LYS A 41 -3.91 7.70 10.88
CA LYS A 41 -5.02 8.24 11.67
C LYS A 41 -5.23 7.49 12.99
N ASN A 42 -4.64 6.31 13.11
CA ASN A 42 -4.76 5.43 14.25
C ASN A 42 -3.60 4.41 14.27
N ILE A 43 -3.54 3.62 15.34
CA ILE A 43 -2.51 2.59 15.54
C ILE A 43 -2.48 1.54 14.41
N GLY A 44 -3.63 1.22 13.80
CA GLY A 44 -3.69 0.35 12.63
C GLY A 44 -2.99 0.95 11.40
N GLY A 45 -3.13 2.27 11.20
CA GLY A 45 -2.38 3.01 10.17
C GLY A 45 -0.88 3.04 10.44
N ILE A 46 -0.46 3.25 11.69
CA ILE A 46 0.96 3.19 12.09
C ILE A 46 1.53 1.78 11.80
N ALA A 47 0.80 0.74 12.19
CA ALA A 47 1.18 -0.65 11.92
C ALA A 47 1.29 -0.95 10.42
N GLN A 48 0.39 -0.41 9.59
CA GLN A 48 0.48 -0.51 8.13
C GLN A 48 1.75 0.17 7.60
N ASN A 49 2.07 1.38 8.08
CA ASN A 49 3.26 2.13 7.67
C ASN A 49 4.56 1.39 7.99
N PHE A 50 4.73 0.89 9.22
CA PHE A 50 5.87 0.05 9.60
C PHE A 50 5.95 -1.22 8.75
N THR A 51 4.81 -1.85 8.48
CA THR A 51 4.75 -3.08 7.68
C THR A 51 5.21 -2.82 6.24
N GLU A 52 4.76 -1.75 5.59
CA GLU A 52 5.21 -1.37 4.24
C GLU A 52 6.71 -1.09 4.22
N HIS A 53 7.22 -0.30 5.18
CA HIS A 53 8.64 -0.04 5.30
C HIS A 53 9.46 -1.32 5.46
N ALA A 54 9.04 -2.24 6.33
CA ALA A 54 9.71 -3.51 6.58
C ALA A 54 9.69 -4.43 5.35
N ILE A 55 8.56 -4.56 4.66
CA ILE A 55 8.45 -5.35 3.43
C ILE A 55 9.36 -4.78 2.35
N TYR A 56 9.34 -3.45 2.14
CA TYR A 56 10.18 -2.81 1.13
C TYR A 56 11.67 -2.97 1.44
N SER A 57 12.07 -2.83 2.70
CA SER A 57 13.46 -2.98 3.14
C SER A 57 13.99 -4.41 2.93
N ASN A 58 13.11 -5.42 3.00
CA ASN A 58 13.45 -6.83 2.81
C ASN A 58 13.05 -7.38 1.44
N ARG A 59 12.73 -6.50 0.48
CA ARG A 59 12.28 -6.91 -0.86
C ARG A 59 13.42 -7.57 -1.64
N CYS A 60 13.07 -8.54 -2.48
CA CYS A 60 14.00 -9.14 -3.46
C CYS A 60 13.59 -8.87 -4.90
N SER A 61 12.66 -7.95 -5.14
CA SER A 61 12.19 -7.58 -6.47
C SER A 61 11.75 -6.12 -6.50
N ASN A 62 11.76 -5.54 -7.70
CA ASN A 62 11.37 -4.14 -7.95
C ASN A 62 9.87 -3.95 -8.15
N ILE A 63 9.06 -4.99 -7.86
CA ILE A 63 7.61 -4.93 -8.05
C ILE A 63 6.91 -4.13 -6.95
N PHE A 64 7.61 -3.62 -5.93
CA PHE A 64 7.00 -2.86 -4.83
C PHE A 64 7.22 -1.38 -5.07
N ALA A 65 6.15 -0.58 -4.97
CA ALA A 65 6.28 0.87 -5.01
C ALA A 65 7.29 1.32 -3.95
N LYS A 66 8.21 2.21 -4.36
CA LYS A 66 9.35 2.58 -3.52
C LYS A 66 8.93 3.22 -2.21
N VAL A 67 9.53 2.77 -1.11
CA VAL A 67 9.51 3.51 0.17
C VAL A 67 10.76 4.37 0.22
N TYR A 68 10.56 5.67 0.40
CA TYR A 68 11.66 6.62 0.54
C TYR A 68 12.12 6.74 1.99
N THR A 69 11.17 6.86 2.93
CA THR A 69 11.47 6.94 4.36
C THR A 69 10.21 6.71 5.18
N LEU A 70 10.40 6.42 6.47
CA LEU A 70 9.39 6.35 7.51
C LEU A 70 9.80 7.29 8.65
N SER A 71 8.87 8.10 9.12
CA SER A 71 9.02 8.88 10.35
C SER A 71 9.29 8.00 11.58
N HIS A 72 10.01 8.50 12.58
CA HIS A 72 10.42 7.68 13.73
C HIS A 72 9.23 7.10 14.52
N ASP A 73 8.15 7.86 14.64
CA ASP A 73 6.89 7.45 15.27
C ASP A 73 5.98 6.61 14.37
N GLY A 74 6.33 6.48 13.09
CA GLY A 74 5.60 5.71 12.08
C GLY A 74 4.33 6.40 11.55
N GLU A 75 4.06 7.66 11.92
CA GLU A 75 2.86 8.37 11.48
C GLU A 75 2.87 8.65 9.98
N ILE A 76 4.02 9.07 9.45
CA ILE A 76 4.21 9.44 8.06
C ILE A 76 5.15 8.44 7.38
N LEU A 77 4.66 7.83 6.31
CA LEU A 77 5.44 7.02 5.37
C LEU A 77 5.47 7.72 4.01
N LEU A 78 6.67 7.96 3.48
CA LEU A 78 6.85 8.56 2.15
C LEU A 78 7.09 7.47 1.11
N MET A 79 6.29 7.48 0.05
CA MET A 79 6.33 6.46 -0.99
C MET A 79 6.26 7.05 -2.40
N GLU A 80 6.73 6.28 -3.36
CA GLU A 80 6.50 6.51 -4.79
C GLU A 80 5.00 6.56 -5.07
N LYS A 81 4.61 7.61 -5.78
CA LYS A 81 3.27 7.78 -6.30
C LYS A 81 3.11 6.88 -7.52
N ALA A 82 2.06 6.06 -7.50
CA ALA A 82 1.65 5.28 -8.65
C ALA A 82 0.18 5.57 -8.95
N LYS A 83 -0.18 5.60 -10.23
CA LYS A 83 -1.59 5.69 -10.63
C LYS A 83 -2.23 4.30 -10.47
N PRO A 84 -3.21 4.11 -9.56
CA PRO A 84 -3.84 2.79 -9.37
C PRO A 84 -4.47 2.29 -10.67
N LEU A 85 -4.41 0.98 -10.90
CA LEU A 85 -5.13 0.36 -12.02
C LEU A 85 -6.64 0.37 -11.76
N GLU A 86 -7.41 0.69 -12.80
CA GLU A 86 -8.88 0.71 -12.76
C GLU A 86 -9.46 -0.69 -13.06
N ASP A 87 -8.82 -1.46 -13.93
CA ASP A 87 -9.24 -2.79 -14.35
C ASP A 87 -8.10 -3.83 -14.31
N MET A 88 -8.49 -5.10 -14.48
CA MET A 88 -7.57 -6.23 -14.41
C MET A 88 -6.77 -6.45 -15.70
N ASP A 89 -7.20 -5.92 -16.84
CA ASP A 89 -6.71 -6.38 -18.15
C ASP A 89 -5.23 -6.06 -18.31
N LYS A 90 -4.81 -4.86 -17.91
CA LYS A 90 -3.41 -4.46 -17.92
C LYS A 90 -2.54 -5.30 -16.97
N LEU A 91 -3.08 -5.67 -15.81
CA LEU A 91 -2.38 -6.53 -14.85
C LEU A 91 -2.19 -7.94 -15.43
N LEU A 92 -3.23 -8.47 -16.06
CA LEU A 92 -3.24 -9.77 -16.70
C LEU A 92 -2.27 -9.84 -17.89
N GLU A 93 -2.27 -8.82 -18.76
CA GLU A 93 -1.33 -8.68 -19.87
C GLU A 93 0.12 -8.64 -19.36
N HIS A 94 0.41 -7.77 -18.38
CA HIS A 94 1.75 -7.61 -17.83
C HIS A 94 2.33 -8.91 -17.26
N PHE A 95 1.50 -9.72 -16.60
CA PHE A 95 1.91 -10.98 -16.00
C PHE A 95 1.61 -12.21 -16.86
N ASN A 96 1.24 -12.02 -18.13
CA ASN A 96 0.90 -13.08 -19.08
C ASN A 96 -0.12 -14.10 -18.53
N ALA A 97 -1.17 -13.59 -17.89
CA ALA A 97 -2.23 -14.38 -17.26
C ALA A 97 -3.55 -14.23 -18.02
N CYS A 98 -4.14 -15.33 -18.48
CA CYS A 98 -5.40 -15.30 -19.25
C CYS A 98 -6.65 -14.87 -18.46
N CYS A 99 -6.62 -14.94 -17.12
CA CYS A 99 -7.72 -14.51 -16.27
C CYS A 99 -7.26 -14.31 -14.83
N ARG A 100 -8.11 -13.69 -13.99
CA ARG A 100 -7.83 -13.46 -12.56
C ARG A 100 -7.47 -14.75 -11.80
N LYS A 101 -8.13 -15.87 -12.12
CA LYS A 101 -7.85 -17.17 -11.48
C LYS A 101 -6.46 -17.69 -11.84
N HIS A 102 -6.03 -17.51 -13.08
CA HIS A 102 -4.68 -17.85 -13.51
C HIS A 102 -3.65 -16.92 -12.84
N PHE A 103 -3.89 -15.61 -12.82
CA PHE A 103 -3.00 -14.67 -12.11
C PHE A 103 -2.84 -15.05 -10.62
N ALA A 104 -3.94 -15.36 -9.94
CA ALA A 104 -3.92 -15.79 -8.53
C ALA A 104 -3.14 -17.08 -8.28
N SER A 105 -2.98 -17.95 -9.28
CA SER A 105 -2.25 -19.22 -9.18
C SER A 105 -0.77 -19.11 -9.58
N THR A 106 -0.34 -17.96 -10.11
CA THR A 106 1.06 -17.72 -10.51
C THR A 106 2.04 -17.92 -9.35
N GLN A 107 3.28 -18.28 -9.69
CA GLN A 107 4.37 -18.39 -8.71
C GLN A 107 4.62 -17.07 -7.98
N LEU A 108 4.45 -15.93 -8.68
CA LEU A 108 4.58 -14.60 -8.10
C LEU A 108 3.62 -14.39 -6.92
N VAL A 109 2.30 -14.53 -7.15
CA VAL A 109 1.30 -14.31 -6.09
C VAL A 109 1.52 -15.26 -4.91
N ARG A 110 1.87 -16.52 -5.18
CA ARG A 110 2.18 -17.52 -4.15
C ARG A 110 3.44 -17.14 -3.35
N TYR A 111 4.49 -16.67 -4.02
CA TYR A 111 5.72 -16.22 -3.38
C TYR A 111 5.46 -15.00 -2.49
N LEU A 112 4.78 -13.97 -3.00
CA LEU A 112 4.48 -12.74 -2.26
C LEU A 112 3.63 -13.03 -1.02
N SER A 113 2.60 -13.86 -1.16
CA SER A 113 1.75 -14.23 -0.02
C SER A 113 2.52 -15.04 1.03
N ARG A 114 3.41 -15.96 0.63
CA ARG A 114 4.18 -16.78 1.58
C ARG A 114 5.27 -15.99 2.30
N LYS A 115 6.04 -15.20 1.54
CA LYS A 115 7.21 -14.47 2.04
C LYS A 115 6.79 -13.28 2.91
N TYR A 116 5.90 -12.43 2.38
CA TYR A 116 5.54 -11.16 3.04
C TYR A 116 4.19 -11.21 3.76
N LYS A 117 3.53 -12.38 3.81
CA LYS A 117 2.22 -12.59 4.47
C LYS A 117 1.11 -11.70 3.91
N LEU A 118 1.25 -11.30 2.64
CA LEU A 118 0.25 -10.55 1.88
C LEU A 118 -0.98 -11.40 1.60
N LEU A 119 -2.14 -10.76 1.56
CA LEU A 119 -3.42 -11.40 1.29
C LEU A 119 -3.55 -11.64 -0.23
N PRO A 120 -3.72 -12.90 -0.70
CA PRO A 120 -3.90 -13.17 -2.13
C PRO A 120 -5.10 -12.42 -2.73
N ALA A 121 -6.17 -12.24 -1.95
CA ALA A 121 -7.34 -11.50 -2.37
C ALA A 121 -7.04 -10.03 -2.68
N ASP A 122 -6.12 -9.41 -1.93
CA ASP A 122 -5.69 -8.03 -2.19
C ASP A 122 -4.71 -7.98 -3.36
N LEU A 123 -3.74 -8.90 -3.43
CA LEU A 123 -2.83 -9.00 -4.57
C LEU A 123 -3.56 -9.13 -5.92
N CYS A 124 -4.76 -9.73 -5.92
CA CYS A 124 -5.57 -9.91 -7.13
C CYS A 124 -6.60 -8.80 -7.35
N LYS A 125 -6.45 -7.61 -6.75
CA LYS A 125 -7.28 -6.42 -7.03
C LYS A 125 -6.50 -5.46 -7.93
N PRO A 126 -7.12 -4.88 -8.98
CA PRO A 126 -6.49 -3.84 -9.81
C PRO A 126 -5.89 -2.71 -8.99
N GLY A 127 -6.69 -2.12 -8.09
CA GLY A 127 -6.27 -0.99 -7.26
C GLY A 127 -5.19 -1.30 -6.21
N SER A 128 -4.74 -2.55 -6.08
CA SER A 128 -3.53 -2.90 -5.31
C SER A 128 -2.25 -2.80 -6.14
N TRP A 129 -2.38 -2.52 -7.43
CA TRP A 129 -1.29 -2.25 -8.35
C TRP A 129 -1.41 -0.83 -8.90
N GLY A 130 -0.29 -0.24 -9.26
CA GLY A 130 -0.25 1.07 -9.87
C GLY A 130 0.88 1.22 -10.87
N GLU A 131 0.67 2.15 -11.78
CA GLU A 131 1.62 2.51 -12.83
C GLU A 131 2.51 3.66 -12.37
N THR A 132 3.81 3.50 -12.62
CA THR A 132 4.81 4.54 -12.51
C THR A 132 5.57 4.64 -13.84
N GLU A 133 6.44 5.63 -13.97
CA GLU A 133 7.31 5.75 -15.15
C GLU A 133 8.22 4.52 -15.34
N ASN A 134 8.47 3.77 -14.26
CA ASN A 134 9.33 2.58 -14.24
C ASN A 134 8.55 1.27 -14.45
N GLY A 135 7.24 1.33 -14.67
CA GLY A 135 6.38 0.18 -14.91
C GLY A 135 5.38 -0.09 -13.79
N LEU A 136 4.91 -1.33 -13.74
CA LEU A 136 3.83 -1.73 -12.84
C LEU A 136 4.37 -2.17 -11.48
N VAL A 137 3.82 -1.58 -10.41
CA VAL A 137 4.23 -1.85 -9.03
C VAL A 137 3.03 -2.16 -8.14
N LEU A 138 3.25 -2.98 -7.13
CA LEU A 138 2.34 -3.23 -6.03
C LEU A 138 2.36 -2.02 -5.09
N ILE A 139 1.18 -1.49 -4.82
CA ILE A 139 0.91 -0.44 -3.84
C ILE A 139 0.16 -1.02 -2.63
N ASP A 140 0.09 -0.24 -1.55
CA ASP A 140 -0.69 -0.59 -0.34
C ASP A 140 -0.45 -2.00 0.23
N TYR A 141 0.81 -2.46 0.18
CA TYR A 141 1.21 -3.78 0.66
C TYR A 141 1.38 -3.85 2.20
N GLY A 142 0.84 -2.89 2.95
CA GLY A 142 0.85 -2.85 4.41
C GLY A 142 -0.23 -3.69 5.08
N PHE A 143 -1.27 -4.07 4.34
CA PHE A 143 -2.40 -4.82 4.90
C PHE A 143 -2.13 -6.34 4.91
N THR A 144 -1.22 -6.77 5.77
CA THR A 144 -0.88 -8.20 5.94
C THR A 144 -1.91 -8.93 6.82
N LYS A 145 -1.84 -10.27 6.82
CA LYS A 145 -2.61 -11.09 7.78
C LYS A 145 -2.41 -10.66 9.23
N TRP A 146 -1.20 -10.23 9.60
CA TRP A 146 -0.90 -9.79 10.96
C TRP A 146 -1.58 -8.45 11.27
N VAL A 147 -1.50 -7.47 10.36
CA VAL A 147 -2.17 -6.17 10.55
C VAL A 147 -3.68 -6.35 10.66
N SER A 148 -4.28 -7.13 9.74
CA SER A 148 -5.71 -7.42 9.76
C SER A 148 -6.16 -8.03 11.09
N ARG A 149 -5.44 -9.05 11.58
CA ARG A 149 -5.77 -9.76 12.83
C ARG A 149 -5.66 -8.89 14.08
N ASN A 150 -4.62 -8.07 14.19
CA ASN A 150 -4.33 -7.34 15.41
C ASN A 150 -5.04 -5.98 15.51
N PHE A 151 -5.47 -5.40 14.38
CA PHE A 151 -6.00 -4.03 14.36
C PHE A 151 -7.39 -3.89 13.74
N TYR A 152 -7.90 -4.89 13.02
CA TYR A 152 -9.17 -4.77 12.27
C TYR A 152 -10.15 -5.94 12.46
N TYR A 153 -9.73 -7.07 13.04
CA TYR A 153 -10.54 -8.29 13.09
C TYR A 153 -11.80 -8.15 13.97
N ASP A 154 -11.72 -7.45 15.10
CA ASP A 154 -12.89 -7.18 15.98
C ASP A 154 -13.93 -6.27 15.33
N PHE A 155 -13.51 -5.38 14.42
CA PHE A 155 -14.42 -4.52 13.66
C PHE A 155 -15.27 -5.32 12.67
N SER A 156 -14.71 -6.36 12.04
CA SER A 156 -15.39 -7.12 10.99
C SER A 156 -16.55 -8.00 11.47
N ARG A 157 -16.49 -8.55 12.70
CA ARG A 157 -17.59 -9.34 13.29
C ARG A 157 -18.82 -8.50 13.64
N LYS A 158 -18.64 -7.22 13.97
CA LYS A 158 -19.75 -6.32 14.36
C LYS A 158 -20.64 -5.93 13.17
N TYR A 159 -20.10 -5.99 11.95
CA TYR A 159 -20.83 -5.66 10.71
C TYR A 159 -21.19 -6.89 9.86
N SER A 160 -20.65 -8.08 10.14
CA SER A 160 -21.06 -9.33 9.48
C SER A 160 -22.34 -9.96 10.03
N LEU A 161 -22.94 -9.36 11.07
CA LEU A 161 -24.24 -9.75 11.64
C LEU A 161 -25.39 -8.87 11.11
N LEU A 162 -25.11 -8.00 10.13
CA LEU A 162 -26.07 -7.07 9.52
C LEU A 162 -26.22 -7.25 8.01
N CYS A 163 -25.83 -8.42 7.47
CA CYS A 163 -26.09 -8.83 6.08
C CYS A 163 -26.67 -10.24 6.06
#